data_AF-A0A368FXU7-F1
#
_entry.id   AF-A0A368FXU7-F1
#
_cell.length_a   1.000
_cell.length_b   1.000
_cell.length_c   1.000
_cell.angle_alpha   90.00
_cell.angle_beta   90.00
_cell.angle_gamma   90.00
#
_symmetry.space_group_name_H-M   'P 1'
#
loop_
_entity.id
_entity.type
_entity.pdbx_description
1 polymer ?
#
loop_
_entity_poly.entity_id
_entity_poly.type
_entity_poly.pdbx_seq_one_letter_code
_entity_poly.pdbx_strand_id
1 'polypeptide(L)'
;MPQVLAQASELLYQRAGTMQPLCLDRFVDWFSFHLSNFGFRWSWNDWKDCLTADRWDAKKIFAREVIERCRRLSYYGQLKEFLPKSFAPMIPPPPDVICKFDDEEQPGHEAAAKFMSMIMARADDNAIMGEMRDEDGRYDPDLFGIFFAILLKTSAKSFSHTFVALSRQVPSAF
;
A
#
# COMPACT_ATOMS: atom_id res chain seq x y z
N MET A 1 20.07 -25.89 -15.45
CA MET A 1 18.85 -25.09 -15.70
C MET A 1 18.71 -23.90 -14.74
N PRO A 2 18.78 -24.04 -13.39
CA PRO A 2 18.66 -22.90 -12.47
C PRO A 2 19.72 -21.80 -12.66
N GLN A 3 20.97 -22.17 -12.94
CA GLN A 3 22.06 -21.23 -13.17
C GLN A 3 21.83 -20.35 -14.41
N VAL A 4 21.29 -20.91 -15.48
CA VAL A 4 20.97 -20.16 -16.71
C VAL A 4 19.91 -19.10 -16.43
N LEU A 5 18.91 -19.45 -15.61
CA LEU A 5 17.86 -18.51 -15.22
C LEU A 5 18.42 -17.39 -14.34
N ALA A 6 19.25 -17.72 -13.35
CA ALA A 6 19.91 -16.72 -12.51
C ALA A 6 20.79 -15.76 -13.33
N GLN A 7 21.56 -16.29 -14.27
CA GLN A 7 22.37 -15.49 -15.20
C GLN A 7 21.50 -14.60 -16.10
N ALA A 8 20.37 -15.11 -16.60
CA ALA A 8 19.44 -14.32 -17.39
C ALA A 8 18.83 -13.17 -16.58
N SER A 9 18.39 -13.43 -15.34
CA SER A 9 17.89 -12.40 -14.41
C SER A 9 18.93 -11.31 -14.16
N GLU A 10 20.19 -11.72 -13.94
CA GLU A 10 21.28 -10.77 -13.76
C GLU A 10 21.49 -9.90 -15.00
N LEU A 11 21.50 -10.49 -16.20
CA LEU A 11 21.62 -9.74 -17.45
C LEU A 11 20.46 -8.76 -17.66
N LEU A 12 19.24 -9.15 -17.30
CA LEU A 12 18.07 -8.27 -17.36
C LEU A 12 18.20 -7.10 -16.38
N TYR A 13 18.64 -7.35 -15.14
CA TYR A 13 18.90 -6.30 -14.15
C TYR A 13 19.98 -5.33 -14.64
N GLN A 14 21.10 -5.83 -15.14
CA GLN A 14 22.18 -4.98 -15.66
C GLN A 14 21.75 -4.10 -16.85
N ARG A 15 20.75 -4.54 -17.61
CA ARG A 15 20.19 -3.82 -18.76
C ARG A 15 18.90 -3.04 -18.45
N ALA A 16 18.51 -2.94 -17.19
CA ALA A 16 17.27 -2.26 -16.78
C ALA A 16 17.22 -0.80 -17.26
N GLY A 17 18.36 -0.10 -17.31
CA GLY A 17 18.43 1.32 -17.72
C GLY A 17 17.96 1.61 -19.15
N THR A 18 17.97 0.62 -20.04
CA THR A 18 17.47 0.76 -21.43
C THR A 18 16.20 -0.06 -21.67
N MET A 19 15.67 -0.72 -20.64
CA MET A 19 14.48 -1.55 -20.75
C MET A 19 13.23 -0.67 -20.85
N GLN A 20 12.30 -1.02 -21.74
CA GLN A 20 11.01 -0.33 -21.79
C GLN A 20 10.27 -0.51 -20.45
N PRO A 21 9.60 0.53 -19.91
CA PRO A 21 8.92 0.45 -18.62
C PRO A 21 7.96 -0.74 -18.48
N LEU A 22 7.17 -1.04 -19.51
CA LEU A 22 6.26 -2.19 -19.52
C LEU A 22 6.99 -3.54 -19.40
N CYS A 23 8.18 -3.65 -19.97
CA CYS A 23 9.01 -4.85 -19.83
C CYS A 23 9.63 -4.94 -18.44
N LEU A 24 9.98 -3.80 -17.84
CA LEU A 24 10.47 -3.73 -16.47
C LEU A 24 9.37 -4.17 -15.49
N ASP A 25 8.13 -3.73 -15.67
CA ASP A 25 6.99 -4.15 -14.86
C ASP A 25 6.76 -5.67 -14.94
N ARG A 26 6.78 -6.23 -16.16
CA ARG A 26 6.68 -7.69 -16.36
C ARG A 26 7.84 -8.43 -15.71
N PHE A 27 9.05 -7.85 -15.74
CA PHE A 27 10.21 -8.42 -15.09
C PHE A 27 10.05 -8.41 -13.56
N VAL A 28 9.54 -7.31 -12.98
CA VAL A 28 9.20 -7.20 -11.56
C VAL A 28 8.19 -8.28 -11.15
N ASP A 29 7.08 -8.42 -11.89
CA ASP A 29 6.03 -9.39 -11.58
C ASP A 29 6.54 -10.82 -11.66
N TRP A 30 7.24 -11.17 -12.75
CA TRP A 30 7.83 -12.50 -12.92
C TRP A 30 8.86 -12.81 -11.82
N PHE A 31 9.79 -11.89 -11.59
CA PHE A 31 10.91 -12.15 -10.69
C PHE A 31 10.46 -12.23 -9.23
N SER A 32 9.57 -11.35 -8.79
CA SER A 32 9.00 -11.40 -7.44
C SER A 32 8.19 -12.68 -7.18
N PHE A 33 7.38 -13.12 -8.17
CA PHE A 33 6.67 -14.40 -8.11
C PHE A 33 7.62 -15.60 -8.15
N HIS A 34 8.69 -15.54 -8.95
CA HIS A 34 9.73 -16.55 -8.93
C HIS A 34 10.32 -16.67 -7.52
N LEU A 35 10.75 -15.55 -6.92
CA LEU A 35 11.31 -15.52 -5.58
C LEU A 35 10.37 -16.11 -4.52
N SER A 36 9.06 -15.84 -4.57
CA SER A 36 8.11 -16.38 -3.59
C SER A 36 8.02 -17.90 -3.59
N ASN A 37 8.34 -18.55 -4.71
CA ASN A 37 8.35 -20.02 -4.83
C ASN A 37 9.67 -20.66 -4.35
N PHE A 38 10.73 -19.87 -4.14
CA PHE A 38 12.06 -20.34 -3.71
C PHE A 38 12.51 -19.73 -2.37
N GLY A 39 11.54 -19.35 -1.52
CA GLY A 39 11.81 -18.82 -0.18
C GLY A 39 12.49 -17.46 -0.18
N PHE A 40 12.23 -16.64 -1.21
CA PHE A 40 12.78 -15.29 -1.38
C PHE A 40 14.32 -15.21 -1.42
N ARG A 41 14.98 -16.32 -1.75
CA ARG A 41 16.43 -16.41 -1.79
C ARG A 41 16.97 -15.79 -3.08
N TRP A 42 17.76 -14.74 -2.91
CA TRP A 42 18.51 -14.11 -3.99
C TRP A 42 19.83 -13.54 -3.46
N SER A 43 20.82 -13.42 -4.34
CA SER A 43 22.08 -12.74 -4.04
C SER A 43 21.90 -11.21 -4.07
N TRP A 44 21.05 -10.67 -3.20
CA TRP A 44 20.73 -9.23 -3.15
C TRP A 44 21.97 -8.31 -3.07
N ASN A 45 23.06 -8.81 -2.46
CA ASN A 45 24.32 -8.06 -2.38
C ASN A 45 24.98 -7.78 -3.74
N ASP A 46 24.65 -8.55 -4.78
CA ASP A 46 25.14 -8.34 -6.15
C ASP A 46 24.51 -7.06 -6.76
N TRP A 47 23.39 -6.60 -6.21
CA TRP A 47 22.63 -5.43 -6.67
C TRP A 47 22.83 -4.19 -5.77
N LYS A 48 23.93 -4.11 -5.03
CA LYS A 48 24.21 -2.95 -4.16
C LYS A 48 24.35 -1.63 -4.90
N ASP A 49 24.64 -1.67 -6.20
CA ASP A 49 24.72 -0.49 -7.06
C ASP A 49 23.42 0.34 -7.06
N CYS A 50 22.25 -0.29 -6.91
CA CYS A 50 20.99 0.43 -6.81
C CYS A 50 20.81 1.23 -5.52
N LEU A 51 21.57 0.91 -4.45
CA LEU A 51 21.41 1.58 -3.16
C LEU A 51 21.86 3.04 -3.24
N THR A 52 22.95 3.30 -3.96
CA THR A 52 23.54 4.64 -4.15
C THR A 52 23.04 5.35 -5.41
N ALA A 53 22.24 4.68 -6.25
CA ALA A 53 21.67 5.26 -7.45
C ALA A 53 20.58 6.32 -7.15
N ASP A 54 20.34 7.19 -8.12
CA ASP A 54 19.27 8.18 -8.07
C ASP A 54 17.88 7.52 -7.94
N ARG A 55 16.91 8.22 -7.34
CA ARG A 55 15.54 7.71 -7.12
C ARG A 55 14.83 7.27 -8.41
N TRP A 56 15.24 7.79 -9.57
CA TRP A 56 14.68 7.50 -10.88
C TRP A 56 15.48 6.47 -11.69
N ASP A 57 16.58 5.96 -11.14
CA ASP A 57 17.36 4.91 -11.78
C ASP A 57 16.54 3.61 -11.90
N ALA A 58 16.56 3.00 -13.09
CA ALA A 58 15.75 1.83 -13.39
C ALA A 58 16.07 0.62 -12.51
N LYS A 59 17.34 0.43 -12.11
CA LYS A 59 17.74 -0.68 -11.21
C LYS A 59 17.20 -0.45 -9.80
N LYS A 60 17.23 0.80 -9.33
CA LYS A 60 16.65 1.19 -8.04
C LYS A 60 15.14 1.04 -8.01
N ILE A 61 14.46 1.50 -9.07
CA ILE A 61 13.03 1.29 -9.23
C ILE A 61 12.74 -0.22 -9.23
N PHE A 62 13.41 -0.99 -10.09
CA PHE A 62 13.22 -2.44 -10.17
C PHE A 62 13.37 -3.13 -8.82
N ALA A 63 14.49 -2.90 -8.10
CA ALA A 63 14.73 -3.53 -6.81
C ALA A 63 13.65 -3.16 -5.77
N ARG A 64 13.25 -1.88 -5.72
CA ARG A 64 12.18 -1.40 -4.83
C ARG A 64 10.84 -2.06 -5.15
N GLU A 65 10.46 -2.10 -6.42
CA GLU A 65 9.17 -2.69 -6.83
C GLU A 65 9.15 -4.21 -6.61
N VAL A 66 10.27 -4.92 -6.85
CA VAL A 66 10.39 -6.35 -6.51
C VAL A 66 10.21 -6.57 -5.01
N ILE A 67 10.87 -5.77 -4.16
CA ILE A 67 10.73 -5.87 -2.69
C ILE A 67 9.29 -5.62 -2.25
N GLU A 68 8.62 -4.62 -2.81
CA GLU A 68 7.20 -4.34 -2.54
C GLU A 68 6.28 -5.48 -3.01
N ARG A 69 6.55 -6.09 -4.17
CA ARG A 69 5.81 -7.28 -4.62
C ARG A 69 6.06 -8.48 -3.72
N CYS A 70 7.30 -8.74 -3.33
CA CYS A 70 7.62 -9.79 -2.37
C CYS A 70 6.89 -9.57 -1.04
N ARG A 71 6.77 -8.32 -0.56
CA ARG A 71 5.98 -7.97 0.62
C ARG A 71 4.51 -8.37 0.47
N ARG A 72 3.90 -8.13 -0.69
CA ARG A 72 2.49 -8.48 -0.97
C ARG A 72 2.26 -9.98 -1.11
N LEU A 73 3.26 -10.72 -1.58
CA LEU A 73 3.26 -12.18 -1.65
C LEU A 73 3.64 -12.83 -0.30
N SER A 74 3.84 -12.01 0.74
CA SER A 74 4.36 -12.38 2.06
C SER A 74 3.81 -11.41 3.11
N TYR A 75 4.58 -11.10 4.14
CA TYR A 75 4.31 -10.12 5.19
C TYR A 75 5.56 -9.28 5.47
N TYR A 76 5.35 -8.09 6.04
CA TYR A 76 6.41 -7.10 6.29
C TYR A 76 7.61 -7.65 7.09
N GLY A 77 7.34 -8.48 8.11
CA GLY A 77 8.39 -9.11 8.92
C GLY A 77 9.36 -9.97 8.11
N GLN A 78 8.86 -10.72 7.12
CA GLN A 78 9.67 -11.63 6.32
C GLN A 78 10.70 -10.90 5.44
N LEU A 79 10.41 -9.65 5.03
CA LEU A 79 11.38 -8.83 4.27
C LEU A 79 12.71 -8.68 5.03
N LYS A 80 12.65 -8.49 6.35
CA LYS A 80 13.83 -8.31 7.20
C LYS A 80 14.65 -9.58 7.36
N GLU A 81 14.05 -10.74 7.09
CA GLU A 81 14.70 -12.04 7.21
C GLU A 81 15.52 -12.40 5.97
N PHE A 82 14.97 -12.16 4.77
CA PHE A 82 15.66 -12.53 3.52
C PHE A 82 16.51 -11.40 2.92
N LEU A 83 16.25 -10.13 3.25
CA LEU A 83 17.08 -9.02 2.78
C LEU A 83 18.34 -8.87 3.64
N PRO A 84 19.52 -8.67 3.04
CA PRO A 84 20.71 -8.32 3.80
C PRO A 84 20.57 -6.93 4.44
N LYS A 85 21.29 -6.69 5.54
CA LYS A 85 21.24 -5.41 6.29
C LYS A 85 21.51 -4.17 5.43
N SER A 86 22.30 -4.29 4.37
CA SER A 86 22.56 -3.18 3.43
C SER A 86 21.31 -2.72 2.67
N PHE A 87 20.29 -3.57 2.52
CA PHE A 87 19.03 -3.25 1.88
C PHE A 87 17.97 -2.72 2.86
N ALA A 88 18.30 -2.50 4.14
CA ALA A 88 17.38 -1.89 5.10
C ALA A 88 16.72 -0.57 4.60
N PRO A 89 17.42 0.34 3.88
CA PRO A 89 16.80 1.55 3.32
C PRO A 89 15.79 1.29 2.19
N MET A 90 15.76 0.09 1.61
CA MET A 90 14.82 -0.30 0.56
C MET A 90 13.55 -0.96 1.11
N ILE A 91 13.50 -1.25 2.41
CA ILE A 91 12.31 -1.82 3.04
C ILE A 91 11.24 -0.72 3.10
N PRO A 92 10.04 -0.93 2.49
CA PRO A 92 8.95 0.04 2.56
C PRO A 92 8.48 0.23 4.01
N PRO A 93 7.76 1.30 4.34
CA PRO A 93 7.13 1.42 5.66
C PRO A 93 6.17 0.25 5.93
N PRO A 94 5.90 -0.08 7.20
CA PRO A 94 4.88 -1.07 7.53
C PRO A 94 3.52 -0.64 6.96
N PRO A 95 2.68 -1.59 6.52
CA PRO A 95 1.40 -1.29 5.88
C PRO A 95 0.30 -0.95 6.92
N ASP A 96 0.62 -0.08 7.87
CA ASP A 96 -0.29 0.34 8.93
C ASP A 96 -1.23 1.44 8.44
N VAL A 97 -2.47 1.45 8.96
CA VAL A 97 -3.45 2.49 8.64
C VAL A 97 -3.21 3.71 9.51
N ILE A 98 -2.93 4.85 8.87
CA ILE A 98 -2.68 6.12 9.53
C ILE A 98 -3.89 7.03 9.27
N CYS A 99 -4.59 7.41 10.34
CA CYS A 99 -5.70 8.35 10.28
C CYS A 99 -5.29 9.66 10.95
N LYS A 100 -5.25 10.76 10.17
CA LYS A 100 -4.82 12.07 10.68
C LYS A 100 -5.71 12.58 11.83
N PHE A 101 -6.99 12.23 11.84
CA PHE A 101 -7.94 12.69 12.85
C PHE A 101 -7.85 11.95 14.19
N ASP A 102 -6.89 11.04 14.34
CA ASP A 102 -6.59 10.41 15.63
C ASP A 102 -5.91 11.38 16.60
N ASP A 103 -5.28 12.42 16.06
CA ASP A 103 -4.68 13.53 16.79
C ASP A 103 -5.76 14.54 17.19
N GLU A 104 -5.84 14.83 18.50
CA GLU A 104 -6.81 15.75 19.10
C GLU A 104 -6.59 17.20 18.66
N GLU A 105 -5.37 17.55 18.22
CA GLU A 105 -5.04 18.91 17.76
C GLU A 105 -5.48 19.16 16.30
N GLN A 106 -5.87 18.12 15.56
CA GLN A 106 -6.24 18.25 14.15
C GLN A 106 -7.65 18.81 13.98
N PRO A 107 -7.84 19.82 13.10
CA PRO A 107 -9.16 20.26 12.69
C PRO A 107 -9.99 19.09 12.17
N GLY A 108 -11.21 18.93 12.69
CA GLY A 108 -12.10 17.83 12.35
C GLY A 108 -12.02 16.60 13.26
N HIS A 109 -11.19 16.61 14.32
CA HIS A 109 -11.15 15.53 15.32
C HIS A 109 -12.52 15.27 15.96
N GLU A 110 -13.26 16.31 16.34
CA GLU A 110 -14.60 16.15 16.94
C GLU A 110 -15.59 15.48 15.97
N ALA A 111 -15.58 15.90 14.71
CA ALA A 111 -16.39 15.28 13.66
C ALA A 111 -15.97 13.82 13.42
N ALA A 112 -14.67 13.53 13.44
CA ALA A 112 -14.15 12.17 13.34
C ALA A 112 -14.61 11.28 14.50
N ALA A 113 -14.55 11.76 15.74
CA ALA A 113 -15.05 11.08 16.91
C ALA A 113 -16.57 10.83 16.82
N LYS A 114 -17.32 11.81 16.30
CA LYS A 114 -18.76 11.68 16.05
C LYS A 114 -19.05 10.58 15.02
N PHE A 115 -18.41 10.60 13.84
CA PHE A 115 -18.59 9.56 12.83
C PHE A 115 -18.15 8.18 13.32
N MET A 116 -17.06 8.11 14.10
CA MET A 116 -16.61 6.86 14.73
C MET A 116 -17.71 6.28 15.61
N SER A 117 -18.33 7.12 16.46
CA SER A 117 -19.42 6.70 17.34
C SER A 117 -20.64 6.22 16.55
N MET A 118 -21.03 6.92 15.48
CA MET A 118 -22.16 6.53 14.62
C MET A 118 -21.92 5.21 13.89
N ILE A 119 -20.70 4.99 13.37
CA ILE A 119 -20.33 3.75 12.68
C ILE A 119 -20.33 2.57 13.66
N MET A 120 -19.78 2.75 14.87
CA MET A 120 -19.77 1.71 15.90
C MET A 120 -21.18 1.39 16.42
N ALA A 121 -22.04 2.41 16.54
CA ALA A 121 -23.44 2.26 16.91
C ALA A 121 -24.34 1.69 15.80
N ARG A 122 -23.79 1.51 14.58
CA ARG A 122 -24.55 1.10 13.38
C ARG A 122 -25.74 2.03 13.12
N ALA A 123 -25.49 3.34 13.21
CA ALA A 123 -26.47 4.37 12.90
C ALA A 123 -27.03 4.21 11.48
N ASP A 124 -28.25 4.70 11.28
CA ASP A 124 -28.92 4.72 9.98
C ASP A 124 -28.15 5.57 8.97
N ASP A 125 -28.13 5.15 7.70
CA ASP A 125 -27.38 5.83 6.65
C ASP A 125 -27.90 7.26 6.42
N ASN A 126 -29.21 7.53 6.60
CA ASN A 126 -29.73 8.88 6.48
C ASN A 126 -29.27 9.78 7.63
N ALA A 127 -29.06 9.21 8.82
CA ALA A 127 -28.51 9.97 9.94
C ALA A 127 -27.05 10.35 9.66
N ILE A 128 -26.24 9.40 9.18
CA ILE A 128 -24.84 9.66 8.78
C ILE A 128 -24.78 10.70 7.64
N MET A 129 -25.66 10.59 6.65
CA MET A 129 -25.74 11.54 5.53
C MET A 129 -26.27 12.92 5.93
N GLY A 130 -27.17 12.98 6.93
CA GLY A 130 -27.66 14.24 7.49
C GLY A 130 -26.56 15.02 8.20
N GLU A 131 -25.65 14.32 8.87
CA GLU A 131 -24.49 14.95 9.53
C GLU A 131 -23.47 15.55 8.55
N MET A 132 -23.50 15.15 7.28
CA MET A 132 -22.66 15.71 6.23
C MET A 132 -23.33 16.86 5.46
N ARG A 133 -24.54 17.26 5.84
CA ARG A 133 -25.29 18.32 5.16
C ARG A 133 -25.24 19.63 5.93
N ASP A 134 -25.10 20.73 5.19
CA ASP A 134 -25.24 22.09 5.74
C ASP A 134 -26.73 22.47 5.95
N GLU A 135 -26.96 23.67 6.50
CA GLU A 135 -28.30 24.22 6.73
C GLU A 135 -29.14 24.37 5.45
N ASP A 136 -28.48 24.50 4.30
CA ASP A 136 -29.08 24.57 2.96
C ASP A 136 -29.30 23.19 2.33
N GLY A 137 -28.93 22.10 3.04
CA GLY A 137 -29.07 20.72 2.61
C GLY A 137 -28.02 20.24 1.60
N ARG A 138 -26.95 21.02 1.36
CA ARG A 138 -25.82 20.66 0.49
C ARG A 138 -24.80 19.82 1.25
N TYR A 139 -24.08 18.97 0.53
CA TYR A 139 -23.02 18.16 1.12
C TYR A 139 -21.76 18.97 1.39
N ASP A 140 -21.25 18.87 2.61
CA ASP A 140 -19.95 19.38 3.01
C ASP A 140 -18.84 18.38 2.59
N PRO A 141 -17.94 18.75 1.66
CA PRO A 141 -16.87 17.87 1.19
C PRO A 141 -15.86 17.49 2.29
N ASP A 142 -15.63 18.37 3.27
CA ASP A 142 -14.68 18.14 4.35
C ASP A 142 -15.25 17.11 5.34
N LEU A 143 -16.53 17.24 5.71
CA LEU A 143 -17.22 16.26 6.54
C LEU A 143 -17.30 14.89 5.86
N PHE A 144 -17.55 14.86 4.54
CA PHE A 144 -17.48 13.61 3.78
C PHE A 144 -16.07 13.00 3.81
N GLY A 145 -15.02 13.82 3.63
CA GLY A 145 -13.63 13.37 3.72
C GLY A 145 -13.28 12.79 5.09
N ILE A 146 -13.76 13.41 6.16
CA ILE A 146 -13.60 12.93 7.54
C ILE A 146 -14.34 11.60 7.73
N PHE A 147 -15.62 11.55 7.36
CA PHE A 147 -16.41 10.33 7.41
C PHE A 147 -15.72 9.17 6.67
N PHE A 148 -15.27 9.40 5.44
CA PHE A 148 -14.62 8.39 4.61
C PHE A 148 -13.31 7.89 5.23
N ALA A 149 -12.51 8.78 5.82
CA ALA A 149 -11.29 8.39 6.54
C ALA A 149 -11.60 7.47 7.74
N ILE A 150 -12.65 7.78 8.52
CA ILE A 150 -13.06 6.96 9.66
C ILE A 150 -13.69 5.65 9.22
N LEU A 151 -14.43 5.63 8.12
CA LEU A 151 -14.95 4.42 7.52
C LEU A 151 -13.81 3.45 7.15
N LEU A 152 -12.79 3.96 6.44
CA LEU A 152 -11.63 3.15 6.05
C LEU A 152 -10.82 2.68 7.27
N LYS A 153 -10.68 3.52 8.29
CA LYS A 153 -10.00 3.16 9.55
C LYS A 153 -10.72 2.03 10.27
N THR A 154 -12.03 2.16 10.46
CA THR A 154 -12.84 1.16 11.18
C THR A 154 -12.91 -0.17 10.43
N SER A 155 -12.78 -0.15 9.11
CA SER A 155 -12.79 -1.34 8.26
C SER A 155 -11.39 -1.88 7.91
N ALA A 156 -10.31 -1.33 8.48
CA ALA A 156 -8.93 -1.61 8.10
C ALA A 156 -8.43 -3.05 8.33
N LYS A 157 -9.23 -3.90 9.01
CA LYS A 157 -8.81 -5.26 9.40
C LYS A 157 -8.52 -6.19 8.22
N SER A 158 -9.30 -6.09 7.14
CA SER A 158 -9.05 -6.82 5.90
C SER A 158 -9.79 -6.18 4.73
N PHE A 159 -9.40 -6.51 3.50
CA PHE A 159 -10.12 -6.03 2.31
C PHE A 159 -11.61 -6.39 2.34
N SER A 160 -11.98 -7.56 2.87
CA SER A 160 -13.39 -7.93 3.02
C SER A 160 -14.16 -6.99 3.96
N HIS A 161 -13.55 -6.54 5.07
CA HIS A 161 -14.19 -5.57 5.96
C HIS A 161 -14.40 -4.24 5.23
N THR A 162 -13.38 -3.76 4.51
CA THR A 162 -13.49 -2.53 3.71
C THR A 162 -14.54 -2.64 2.61
N PHE A 163 -14.61 -3.75 1.88
CA PHE A 163 -15.64 -3.93 0.85
C PHE A 163 -17.05 -3.92 1.44
N VAL A 164 -17.27 -4.62 2.55
CA VAL A 164 -18.56 -4.62 3.24
C VAL A 164 -18.92 -3.22 3.73
N ALA A 165 -17.97 -2.51 4.33
CA ALA A 165 -18.16 -1.16 4.83
C ALA A 165 -18.56 -0.19 3.70
N LEU A 166 -17.86 -0.24 2.56
CA LEU A 166 -18.18 0.55 1.37
C LEU A 166 -19.54 0.16 0.78
N SER A 167 -19.85 -1.12 0.63
CA SER A 167 -21.14 -1.55 0.06
C SER A 167 -22.34 -1.21 0.95
N ARG A 168 -22.13 -1.09 2.26
CA ARG A 168 -23.20 -0.79 3.22
C ARG A 168 -23.45 0.72 3.31
N GLN A 169 -22.38 1.52 3.38
CA GLN A 169 -22.48 2.94 3.74
C GLN A 169 -22.21 3.90 2.59
N VAL A 170 -21.72 3.43 1.44
CA VAL A 170 -21.83 4.17 0.19
C VAL A 170 -23.18 3.74 -0.40
N PRO A 171 -24.23 4.57 -0.31
CA PRO A 171 -25.50 4.21 -0.91
C PRO A 171 -25.30 3.99 -2.41
N SER A 172 -26.22 3.27 -3.03
CA SER A 172 -26.35 3.10 -4.49
C SER A 172 -26.67 4.42 -5.23
N ALA A 173 -26.23 5.55 -4.70
CA ALA A 173 -26.54 6.91 -5.12
C ALA A 173 -25.25 7.63 -5.55
N PHE A 174 -24.68 7.12 -6.65
CA PHE A 174 -24.16 7.94 -7.73
C PHE A 174 -24.95 7.57 -8.99
#